data_AF-A0A1E1ISZ9-F1
#
_entry.id   AF-A0A1E1ISZ9-F1
#
_cell.length_a   1.000
_cell.length_b   1.000
_cell.length_c   1.000
_cell.angle_alpha   90.00
_cell.angle_beta   90.00
_cell.angle_gamma   90.00
#
_symmetry.space_group_name_H-M   'P 1'
#
loop_
_entity.id
_entity.type
_entity.pdbx_description
1 polymer ?
#
loop_
_entity_poly.entity_id
_entity_poly.type
_entity_poly.pdbx_seq_one_letter_code
_entity_poly.pdbx_strand_id
1 'polypeptide(L)'
;MRVCGLEMSVRELYKPEDKPQFMEIVALKKTLNELKQHPNKTRTVSLTGTIDSGAVKLEKAEEELRQSQLDASDLAKVPVPVVKSLEDCMNVTVVQNALQGNEEQIAAQLAAIEKACEIRNVAIADGEMAIAEEQYYIKAQLLEDLVELVADKFRIIGQTEDENRGFEQIAGTQKRAFQETATLKDAKRRLKGRCEDDLHSLHDAIQKADLEDAEALKRYATQKEKSEQLMAENVERQSEAWRKIQELERALQRLGTERFEEVKRRIEENDREERRRVEYQQFLDVCGQHKKLLELSVYNCDLALRCTGMVEELVAESCSAIKSRHDKMGEELAELRLQVHQEYLEAFRRLYKTLGQLVYKKEKRLEEIDRQIRTTHIQLEFAIETFDPNAKKHSDTKKELYKLRAQVEEELEMLKDKMAQSLEMFAPTEDALHQAGIEFVHPAEEVEDGNLSRRSKIVEYRAHLAKQEEVKIAAEREELKRAKVLQSQQYRGKTVHQITE
;
A
#
# COMPACT_ATOMS: atom_id res chain seq x y z
N MET A 1 -35.21 -20.59 -43.29
CA MET A 1 -34.25 -19.50 -43.04
C MET A 1 -34.85 -18.15 -43.46
N ARG A 2 -34.73 -17.68 -44.72
CA ARG A 2 -35.40 -16.40 -45.15
C ARG A 2 -36.92 -16.41 -45.02
N VAL A 3 -37.55 -17.58 -45.19
CA VAL A 3 -39.02 -17.77 -45.05
C VAL A 3 -39.49 -17.66 -43.60
N CYS A 4 -38.60 -17.87 -42.63
CA CYS A 4 -38.90 -17.85 -41.19
C CYS A 4 -38.55 -16.50 -40.54
N GLY A 5 -38.13 -15.50 -41.33
CA GLY A 5 -37.80 -14.16 -40.82
C GLY A 5 -36.57 -14.07 -39.91
N LEU A 6 -35.71 -15.09 -39.88
CA LEU A 6 -34.60 -15.19 -38.93
C LEU A 6 -33.51 -14.15 -39.19
N GLU A 7 -33.05 -13.52 -38.10
CA GLU A 7 -31.99 -12.52 -38.13
C GLU A 7 -30.60 -13.16 -38.09
N MET A 8 -30.43 -14.25 -37.34
CA MET A 8 -29.15 -14.89 -37.11
C MET A 8 -28.81 -15.91 -38.19
N SER A 9 -27.59 -15.81 -38.72
CA SER A 9 -27.04 -16.85 -39.59
C SER A 9 -26.37 -17.96 -38.79
N VAL A 10 -26.34 -19.18 -39.34
CA VAL A 10 -25.62 -20.35 -38.75
C VAL A 10 -24.14 -20.07 -38.51
N ARG A 11 -23.54 -19.09 -39.20
CA ARG A 11 -22.13 -18.71 -39.02
C ARG A 11 -21.87 -17.91 -37.74
N GLU A 12 -22.89 -17.26 -37.21
CA GLU A 12 -22.79 -16.40 -36.02
C GLU A 12 -23.16 -17.14 -34.72
N LEU A 13 -23.59 -18.40 -34.84
CA LEU A 13 -23.99 -19.25 -33.72
C LEU A 13 -22.84 -20.18 -33.31
N TYR A 14 -22.84 -20.54 -32.03
CA TYR A 14 -21.94 -21.55 -31.50
C TYR A 14 -22.24 -22.92 -32.11
N LYS A 15 -21.18 -23.65 -32.45
CA LYS A 15 -21.26 -24.98 -33.03
C LYS A 15 -20.78 -26.03 -32.03
N PRO A 16 -21.32 -27.25 -32.08
CA PRO A 16 -20.85 -28.34 -31.22
C PRO A 16 -19.35 -28.66 -31.40
N GLU A 17 -18.77 -28.35 -32.57
CA GLU A 17 -17.35 -28.58 -32.85
C GLU A 17 -16.41 -27.51 -32.26
N ASP A 18 -16.95 -26.36 -31.86
CA ASP A 18 -16.15 -25.26 -31.32
C ASP A 18 -15.52 -25.69 -29.99
N LYS A 19 -14.20 -25.49 -29.89
CA LYS A 19 -13.45 -25.86 -28.68
C LYS A 19 -13.38 -24.67 -27.73
N PRO A 20 -13.62 -24.88 -26.43
CA PRO A 20 -13.48 -23.80 -25.46
C PRO A 20 -12.02 -23.38 -25.34
N GLN A 21 -11.77 -22.08 -25.25
CA GLN A 21 -10.45 -21.49 -24.98
C GLN A 21 -10.46 -20.88 -23.58
N PHE A 22 -9.85 -21.56 -22.62
CA PHE A 22 -9.87 -21.15 -21.20
C PHE A 22 -8.52 -21.33 -20.51
N MET A 23 -7.45 -21.68 -21.25
CA MET A 23 -6.13 -21.93 -20.67
C MET A 23 -5.56 -20.70 -19.94
N GLU A 24 -5.91 -19.50 -20.37
CA GLU A 24 -5.52 -18.25 -19.69
C GLU A 24 -6.20 -18.10 -18.32
N ILE A 25 -7.44 -18.57 -18.15
CA ILE A 25 -8.12 -18.65 -16.84
C ILE A 25 -7.40 -19.66 -15.93
N VAL A 26 -6.97 -20.80 -16.47
CA VAL A 26 -6.18 -21.80 -15.73
C VAL A 26 -4.84 -21.21 -15.29
N ALA A 27 -4.18 -20.45 -16.16
CA ALA A 27 -2.92 -19.78 -15.85
C ALA A 27 -3.10 -18.75 -14.72
N LEU A 28 -4.15 -17.92 -14.76
CA LEU A 28 -4.47 -16.98 -13.69
C LEU A 28 -4.73 -17.68 -12.35
N LYS A 29 -5.50 -18.78 -12.36
CA LYS A 29 -5.73 -19.59 -11.17
C LYS A 29 -4.41 -20.12 -10.60
N LYS A 30 -3.50 -20.54 -11.47
CA LYS A 30 -2.15 -20.98 -11.07
C LYS A 30 -1.36 -19.82 -10.43
N THR A 31 -1.37 -18.63 -11.03
CA THR A 31 -0.73 -17.43 -10.46
C THR A 31 -1.27 -17.12 -9.06
N LEU A 32 -2.60 -17.13 -8.85
CA LEU A 32 -3.16 -16.92 -7.51
C LEU A 32 -2.70 -18.00 -6.51
N ASN A 33 -2.62 -19.27 -6.93
CA ASN A 33 -2.12 -20.34 -6.08
C ASN A 33 -0.61 -20.21 -5.77
N GLU A 34 0.19 -19.68 -6.71
CA GLU A 34 1.59 -19.36 -6.48
C GLU A 34 1.74 -18.21 -5.47
N LEU A 35 0.92 -17.16 -5.58
CA LEU A 35 0.87 -16.08 -4.59
C LEU A 35 0.49 -16.60 -3.19
N LYS A 36 -0.46 -17.53 -3.10
CA LYS A 36 -0.79 -18.21 -1.83
C LYS A 36 0.42 -18.95 -1.22
N GLN A 37 1.27 -19.53 -2.06
CA GLN A 37 2.45 -20.27 -1.64
C GLN A 37 3.69 -19.40 -1.44
N HIS A 38 3.56 -18.07 -1.51
CA HIS A 38 4.68 -17.15 -1.40
C HIS A 38 5.57 -17.47 -0.18
N PRO A 39 6.91 -17.51 -0.35
CA PRO A 39 7.85 -17.98 0.67
C PRO A 39 7.85 -17.10 1.92
N ASN A 40 7.61 -15.80 1.74
CA ASN A 40 7.43 -14.89 2.86
C ASN A 40 5.98 -14.91 3.34
N LYS A 41 5.71 -15.70 4.38
CA LYS A 41 4.38 -15.88 4.96
C LYS A 41 3.83 -14.63 5.64
N THR A 42 4.69 -13.73 6.10
CA THR A 42 4.27 -12.46 6.70
C THR A 42 3.60 -11.54 5.66
N ARG A 43 4.03 -11.65 4.39
CA ARG A 43 3.48 -10.89 3.25
C ARG A 43 2.13 -11.42 2.73
N THR A 44 1.77 -12.67 3.05
CA THR A 44 0.51 -13.29 2.59
C THR A 44 -0.66 -13.08 3.53
N VAL A 45 -0.43 -12.82 4.83
CA VAL A 45 -1.50 -12.88 5.85
C VAL A 45 -2.68 -11.95 5.55
N SER A 46 -2.41 -10.71 5.12
CA SER A 46 -3.46 -9.70 4.88
C SER A 46 -4.31 -9.92 3.63
N LEU A 47 -3.85 -10.76 2.69
CA LEU A 47 -4.51 -10.98 1.39
C LEU A 47 -4.90 -12.44 1.14
N THR A 48 -4.58 -13.35 2.07
CA THR A 48 -4.82 -14.80 1.90
C THR A 48 -6.31 -15.10 1.64
N GLY A 49 -7.23 -14.48 2.38
CA GLY A 49 -8.67 -14.68 2.19
C GLY A 49 -9.15 -14.25 0.79
N THR A 50 -8.62 -13.14 0.30
CA THR A 50 -8.92 -12.61 -1.04
C THR A 50 -8.36 -13.51 -2.14
N ILE A 51 -7.12 -14.00 -1.98
CA ILE A 51 -6.47 -14.92 -2.93
C ILE A 51 -7.23 -16.25 -2.99
N ASP A 52 -7.62 -16.80 -1.83
CA ASP A 52 -8.38 -18.05 -1.73
C ASP A 52 -9.76 -17.91 -2.39
N SER A 53 -10.47 -16.83 -2.07
CA SER A 53 -11.75 -16.49 -2.71
C SER A 53 -11.62 -16.37 -4.23
N GLY A 54 -10.58 -15.67 -4.71
CA GLY A 54 -10.31 -15.52 -6.14
C GLY A 54 -9.98 -16.84 -6.83
N ALA A 55 -9.16 -17.70 -6.21
CA ALA A 55 -8.81 -19.01 -6.76
C ALA A 55 -10.06 -19.91 -6.90
N VAL A 56 -10.96 -19.90 -5.91
CA VAL A 56 -12.23 -20.65 -5.96
C VAL A 56 -13.15 -20.12 -7.07
N LYS A 57 -13.21 -18.80 -7.27
CA LYS A 57 -14.00 -18.21 -8.37
C LYS A 57 -13.45 -18.61 -9.75
N LEU A 58 -12.13 -18.59 -9.94
CA LEU A 58 -11.51 -19.03 -11.19
C LEU A 58 -11.66 -20.54 -11.40
N GLU A 59 -11.65 -21.35 -10.35
CA GLU A 59 -11.92 -22.78 -10.43
C GLU A 59 -13.34 -23.07 -10.91
N LYS A 60 -14.35 -22.38 -10.34
CA LYS A 60 -15.74 -22.49 -10.81
C LYS A 60 -15.90 -22.02 -12.25
N ALA A 61 -15.27 -20.91 -12.62
CA ALA A 61 -15.29 -20.43 -14.00
C ALA A 61 -14.63 -21.44 -14.97
N GLU A 62 -13.53 -22.08 -14.58
CA GLU A 62 -12.90 -23.14 -15.35
C GLU A 62 -13.81 -24.35 -15.54
N GLU A 63 -14.49 -24.81 -14.48
CA GLU A 63 -15.45 -25.93 -14.55
C GLU A 63 -16.58 -25.66 -15.54
N GLU A 64 -17.14 -24.44 -15.52
CA GLU A 64 -18.17 -24.01 -16.47
C GLU A 64 -17.61 -23.94 -17.90
N LEU A 65 -16.43 -23.33 -18.08
CA LEU A 65 -15.83 -23.16 -19.40
C LEU A 65 -15.45 -24.48 -20.07
N ARG A 66 -15.03 -25.49 -19.30
CA ARG A 66 -14.73 -26.84 -19.81
C ARG A 66 -15.93 -27.51 -20.48
N GLN A 67 -17.14 -27.14 -20.09
CA GLN A 67 -18.40 -27.70 -20.62
C GLN A 67 -19.02 -26.80 -21.72
N SER A 68 -18.28 -25.81 -22.21
CA SER A 68 -18.77 -24.77 -23.13
C SER A 68 -18.08 -24.79 -24.49
N GLN A 69 -18.51 -23.88 -25.37
CA GLN A 69 -17.89 -23.54 -26.66
C GLN A 69 -17.25 -22.13 -26.60
N LEU A 70 -17.03 -21.58 -25.40
CA LEU A 70 -16.60 -20.20 -25.22
C LEU A 70 -15.10 -20.02 -25.44
N ASP A 71 -14.77 -18.93 -26.12
CA ASP A 71 -13.46 -18.30 -26.04
C ASP A 71 -13.47 -17.28 -24.87
N ALA A 72 -12.71 -17.59 -23.82
CA ALA A 72 -12.60 -16.78 -22.61
C ALA A 72 -11.31 -15.94 -22.57
N SER A 73 -10.56 -15.84 -23.68
CA SER A 73 -9.27 -15.13 -23.70
C SER A 73 -9.40 -13.65 -23.32
N ASP A 74 -10.42 -12.95 -23.83
CA ASP A 74 -10.65 -11.56 -23.46
C ASP A 74 -11.15 -11.41 -22.01
N LEU A 75 -11.93 -12.37 -21.52
CA LEU A 75 -12.35 -12.41 -20.13
C LEU A 75 -11.14 -12.64 -19.19
N ALA A 76 -10.18 -13.46 -19.60
CA ALA A 76 -8.97 -13.73 -18.83
C ALA A 76 -8.03 -12.52 -18.75
N LYS A 77 -8.09 -11.55 -19.67
CA LYS A 77 -7.26 -10.34 -19.58
C LYS A 77 -7.73 -9.37 -18.50
N VAL A 78 -9.04 -9.32 -18.23
CA VAL A 78 -9.67 -8.38 -17.28
C VAL A 78 -9.03 -8.40 -15.88
N PRO A 79 -8.84 -9.56 -15.22
CA PRO A 79 -8.29 -9.58 -13.87
C PRO A 79 -6.77 -9.44 -13.80
N VAL A 80 -6.03 -9.55 -14.93
CA VAL A 80 -4.56 -9.54 -14.95
C VAL A 80 -3.95 -8.32 -14.23
N PRO A 81 -4.39 -7.07 -14.49
CA PRO A 81 -3.81 -5.90 -13.82
C PRO A 81 -4.03 -5.93 -12.30
N VAL A 82 -5.17 -6.47 -11.85
CA VAL A 82 -5.53 -6.53 -10.44
C VAL A 82 -4.76 -7.64 -9.72
N VAL A 83 -4.57 -8.79 -10.37
CA VAL A 83 -3.71 -9.87 -9.86
C VAL A 83 -2.26 -9.40 -9.74
N LYS A 84 -1.77 -8.63 -10.71
CA LYS A 84 -0.46 -7.99 -10.62
C LYS A 84 -0.39 -6.99 -9.46
N SER A 85 -1.42 -6.14 -9.28
CA SER A 85 -1.47 -5.23 -8.13
C SER A 85 -1.54 -5.99 -6.80
N LEU A 86 -2.17 -7.16 -6.72
CA LEU A 86 -2.13 -8.01 -5.52
C LEU A 86 -0.71 -8.49 -5.23
N GLU A 87 0.00 -8.98 -6.24
CA GLU A 87 1.40 -9.40 -6.12
C GLU A 87 2.32 -8.25 -5.69
N ASP A 88 2.26 -7.11 -6.39
CA ASP A 88 3.04 -5.92 -6.08
C ASP A 88 2.74 -5.43 -4.66
N CYS A 89 1.46 -5.45 -4.26
CA CYS A 89 1.05 -5.11 -2.92
C CYS A 89 1.72 -6.04 -1.91
N MET A 90 1.65 -7.37 -2.08
CA MET A 90 2.32 -8.34 -1.20
C MET A 90 3.82 -8.09 -1.06
N ASN A 91 4.46 -7.54 -2.09
CA ASN A 91 5.89 -7.25 -2.10
C ASN A 91 6.30 -5.97 -1.39
N VAL A 92 5.37 -5.07 -1.04
CA VAL A 92 5.64 -3.89 -0.22
C VAL A 92 6.36 -4.29 1.06
N THR A 93 7.41 -3.54 1.38
CA THR A 93 8.26 -3.77 2.52
C THR A 93 7.47 -3.70 3.83
N VAL A 94 7.75 -4.62 4.76
CA VAL A 94 7.20 -4.57 6.12
C VAL A 94 8.08 -3.62 6.92
N VAL A 95 7.57 -2.43 7.22
CA VAL A 95 8.36 -1.34 7.82
C VAL A 95 9.05 -1.77 9.12
N GLN A 96 8.41 -2.59 9.95
CA GLN A 96 9.00 -3.08 11.20
C GLN A 96 10.25 -3.93 10.96
N ASN A 97 10.26 -4.75 9.90
CA ASN A 97 11.44 -5.55 9.54
C ASN A 97 12.56 -4.67 8.98
N ALA A 98 12.20 -3.62 8.22
CA ALA A 98 13.19 -2.67 7.68
C ALA A 98 13.84 -1.84 8.79
N LEU A 99 13.08 -1.50 9.84
CA LEU A 99 13.58 -0.75 11.00
C LEU A 99 14.41 -1.59 11.96
N GLN A 100 14.25 -2.92 12.00
CA GLN A 100 14.91 -3.78 12.99
C GLN A 100 16.43 -3.55 13.11
N GLY A 101 17.15 -3.45 11.99
CA GLY A 101 18.59 -3.21 12.02
C GLY A 101 18.97 -1.83 12.58
N ASN A 102 18.11 -0.82 12.35
CA ASN A 102 18.29 0.52 12.91
C ASN A 102 17.98 0.54 14.42
N GLU A 103 16.94 -0.17 14.87
CA GLU A 103 16.63 -0.33 16.30
C GLU A 103 17.78 -1.00 17.07
N GLU A 104 18.40 -2.03 16.50
CA GLU A 104 19.55 -2.70 17.10
C GLU A 104 20.75 -1.74 17.26
N GLN A 105 20.99 -0.87 16.27
CA GLN A 105 22.03 0.16 16.35
C GLN A 105 21.72 1.22 17.41
N ILE A 106 20.47 1.69 17.48
CA ILE A 106 20.02 2.64 18.50
C ILE A 106 20.19 2.05 19.91
N ALA A 107 19.82 0.78 20.11
CA ALA A 107 19.98 0.10 21.38
C ALA A 107 21.47 0.01 21.79
N ALA A 108 22.35 -0.34 20.84
CA ALA A 108 23.79 -0.36 21.09
C ALA A 108 24.35 1.03 21.43
N GLN A 109 23.89 2.06 20.73
CA GLN A 109 24.30 3.45 20.95
C GLN A 109 23.87 3.95 22.33
N LEU A 110 22.64 3.65 22.75
CA LEU A 110 22.13 3.98 24.08
C LEU A 110 22.96 3.33 25.19
N ALA A 111 23.37 2.06 25.04
CA ALA A 111 24.23 1.39 25.99
C ALA A 111 25.63 2.03 26.08
N ALA A 112 26.19 2.48 24.95
CA ALA A 112 27.46 3.21 24.92
C ALA A 112 27.35 4.56 25.65
N ILE A 113 26.24 5.30 25.46
CA ILE A 113 25.96 6.56 26.14
C ILE A 113 25.87 6.36 27.65
N GLU A 114 25.21 5.29 28.10
CA GLU A 114 25.08 4.95 29.52
C GLU A 114 26.46 4.66 30.15
N LYS A 115 27.28 3.85 29.48
CA LYS A 115 28.65 3.58 29.92
C LYS A 115 29.50 4.84 30.03
N ALA A 116 29.41 5.76 29.06
CA ALA A 116 30.11 7.05 29.13
C ALA A 116 29.62 7.88 30.33
N CYS A 117 28.31 7.83 30.66
CA CYS A 117 27.77 8.49 31.85
C CYS A 117 28.32 7.89 33.15
N GLU A 118 28.44 6.57 33.26
CA GLU A 118 28.99 5.88 34.42
C GLU A 118 30.43 6.27 34.68
N ILE A 119 31.31 6.16 33.66
CA ILE A 119 32.73 6.51 33.76
C ILE A 119 32.88 7.97 34.19
N ARG A 120 32.12 8.87 33.56
CA ARG A 120 32.10 10.28 33.90
C ARG A 120 31.70 10.53 35.35
N ASN A 121 30.68 9.84 35.86
CA ASN A 121 30.20 10.04 37.23
C ASN A 121 31.25 9.59 38.26
N VAL A 122 31.96 8.48 38.00
CA VAL A 122 33.08 8.01 38.82
C VAL A 122 34.22 9.04 38.80
N ALA A 123 34.63 9.50 37.60
CA ALA A 123 35.69 10.51 37.47
C ALA A 123 35.36 11.82 38.20
N ILE A 124 34.09 12.26 38.19
CA ILE A 124 33.64 13.43 38.97
C ILE A 124 33.76 13.17 40.48
N ALA A 125 33.38 11.97 40.95
CA ALA A 125 33.46 11.62 42.36
C ALA A 125 34.91 11.57 42.86
N ASP A 126 35.82 11.07 42.02
CA ASP A 126 37.25 10.94 42.33
C ASP A 126 38.04 12.25 42.09
N GLY A 127 37.40 13.28 41.51
CA GLY A 127 38.01 14.57 41.21
C GLY A 127 38.88 14.58 39.94
N GLU A 128 38.82 13.54 39.12
CA GLU A 128 39.53 13.40 37.85
C GLU A 128 38.82 14.20 36.74
N MET A 129 38.87 15.53 36.85
CA MET A 129 38.08 16.43 35.99
C MET A 129 38.45 16.38 34.51
N ALA A 130 39.69 16.00 34.16
CA ALA A 130 40.11 15.80 32.77
C ALA A 130 39.40 14.62 32.11
N ILE A 131 39.30 13.47 32.82
CA ILE A 131 38.58 12.29 32.34
C ILE A 131 37.08 12.58 32.30
N ALA A 132 36.55 13.26 33.31
CA ALA A 132 35.14 13.66 33.30
C ALA A 132 34.79 14.53 32.08
N GLU A 133 35.66 15.48 31.74
CA GLU A 133 35.51 16.34 30.56
C GLU A 133 35.58 15.55 29.25
N GLU A 134 36.57 14.68 29.08
CA GLU A 134 36.68 13.79 27.92
C GLU A 134 35.41 12.96 27.73
N GLN A 135 34.87 12.38 28.80
CA GLN A 135 33.63 11.61 28.74
C GLN A 135 32.39 12.46 28.42
N TYR A 136 32.38 13.77 28.72
CA TYR A 136 31.31 14.66 28.23
C TYR A 136 31.37 14.81 26.70
N TYR A 137 32.57 14.97 26.13
CA TYR A 137 32.74 15.07 24.67
C TYR A 137 32.39 13.75 23.97
N ILE A 138 32.86 12.62 24.50
CA ILE A 138 32.48 11.28 24.00
C ILE A 138 30.96 11.12 24.04
N LYS A 139 30.32 11.47 25.17
CA LYS A 139 28.86 11.42 25.29
C LYS A 139 28.16 12.32 24.27
N ALA A 140 28.65 13.54 24.04
CA ALA A 140 28.09 14.45 23.05
C ALA A 140 28.16 13.85 21.64
N GLN A 141 29.30 13.29 21.25
CA GLN A 141 29.46 12.61 19.96
C GLN A 141 28.50 11.41 19.84
N LEU A 142 28.43 10.57 20.86
CA LEU A 142 27.53 9.42 20.84
C LEU A 142 26.05 9.84 20.72
N LEU A 143 25.69 11.00 21.29
CA LEU A 143 24.34 11.55 21.18
C LEU A 143 24.07 12.19 19.81
N GLU A 144 25.08 12.79 19.16
CA GLU A 144 24.99 13.25 17.77
C GLU A 144 24.68 12.06 16.85
N ASP A 145 25.47 10.98 16.96
CA ASP A 145 25.25 9.76 16.18
C ASP A 145 23.86 9.13 16.46
N LEU A 146 23.39 9.17 17.71
CA LEU A 146 22.05 8.68 18.08
C LEU A 146 20.95 9.48 17.37
N VAL A 147 21.07 10.82 17.32
CA VAL A 147 20.11 11.69 16.64
C VAL A 147 20.08 11.37 15.14
N GLU A 148 21.23 11.12 14.52
CA GLU A 148 21.31 10.69 13.12
C GLU A 148 20.64 9.33 12.88
N LEU A 149 20.89 8.34 13.76
CA LEU A 149 20.25 7.03 13.66
C LEU A 149 18.72 7.11 13.77
N VAL A 150 18.21 7.94 14.66
CA VAL A 150 16.75 8.18 14.78
C VAL A 150 16.24 8.92 13.54
N ALA A 151 16.97 9.90 13.01
CA ALA A 151 16.61 10.59 11.77
C ALA A 151 16.49 9.63 10.58
N ASP A 152 17.37 8.63 10.51
CA ASP A 152 17.37 7.61 9.48
C ASP A 152 16.07 6.77 9.44
N LYS A 153 15.35 6.66 10.57
CA LYS A 153 14.03 6.03 10.59
C LYS A 153 13.03 6.75 9.67
N PHE A 154 13.07 8.08 9.58
CA PHE A 154 12.21 8.85 8.66
C PHE A 154 12.46 8.46 7.21
N ARG A 155 13.72 8.19 6.84
CA ARG A 155 14.09 7.75 5.49
C ARG A 155 13.50 6.38 5.18
N ILE A 156 13.59 5.42 6.12
CA ILE A 156 13.06 4.06 5.96
C ILE A 156 11.53 4.08 5.86
N ILE A 157 10.86 4.88 6.70
CA ILE A 157 9.42 5.09 6.65
C ILE A 157 9.02 5.70 5.31
N GLY A 158 9.69 6.77 4.87
CA GLY A 158 9.42 7.44 3.59
C GLY A 158 9.57 6.52 2.37
N GLN A 159 10.55 5.62 2.37
CA GLN A 159 10.69 4.60 1.32
C GLN A 159 9.48 3.66 1.28
N THR A 160 8.97 3.25 2.45
CA THR A 160 7.77 2.41 2.54
C THR A 160 6.51 3.17 2.13
N GLU A 161 6.40 4.46 2.47
CA GLU A 161 5.32 5.34 2.00
C GLU A 161 5.31 5.44 0.46
N ASP A 162 6.47 5.60 -0.17
CA ASP A 162 6.59 5.67 -1.63
C ASP A 162 6.20 4.35 -2.31
N GLU A 163 6.59 3.21 -1.74
CA GLU A 163 6.13 1.89 -2.21
C GLU A 163 4.60 1.74 -2.10
N ASN A 164 4.01 2.22 -0.99
CA ASN A 164 2.56 2.16 -0.77
C ASN A 164 1.78 3.11 -1.71
N ARG A 165 2.35 4.27 -2.08
CA ARG A 165 1.68 5.28 -2.93
C ARG A 165 1.22 4.72 -4.28
N GLY A 166 1.89 3.70 -4.81
CA GLY A 166 1.52 3.03 -6.07
C GLY A 166 0.08 2.48 -6.10
N PHE A 167 -0.54 2.26 -4.93
CA PHE A 167 -1.88 1.68 -4.82
C PHE A 167 -3.01 2.72 -4.69
N GLU A 168 -2.71 4.01 -4.61
CA GLU A 168 -3.71 5.09 -4.52
C GLU A 168 -4.72 5.05 -5.70
N GLN A 169 -4.25 4.64 -6.88
CA GLN A 169 -5.04 4.58 -8.11
C GLN A 169 -5.78 3.25 -8.31
N ILE A 170 -5.83 2.35 -7.32
CA ILE A 170 -6.43 1.02 -7.49
C ILE A 170 -7.93 1.09 -7.88
N ALA A 171 -8.65 2.11 -7.42
CA ALA A 171 -10.03 2.36 -7.83
C ALA A 171 -10.17 2.64 -9.33
N GLY A 172 -9.17 3.28 -9.95
CA GLY A 172 -9.11 3.50 -11.39
C GLY A 172 -8.92 2.19 -12.17
N THR A 173 -8.12 1.26 -11.63
CA THR A 173 -7.97 -0.09 -12.19
C THR A 173 -9.27 -0.88 -12.11
N GLN A 174 -9.98 -0.84 -10.97
CA GLN A 174 -11.30 -1.45 -10.83
C GLN A 174 -12.30 -0.90 -11.85
N LYS A 175 -12.34 0.43 -12.02
CA LYS A 175 -13.24 1.09 -12.97
C LYS A 175 -12.99 0.64 -14.41
N ARG A 176 -11.74 0.51 -14.84
CA ARG A 176 -11.37 0.02 -16.18
C ARG A 176 -11.82 -1.43 -16.39
N ALA A 177 -11.53 -2.31 -15.44
CA ALA A 177 -11.97 -3.71 -15.49
C ALA A 177 -13.51 -3.83 -15.54
N PHE A 178 -14.24 -2.96 -14.84
CA PHE A 178 -15.71 -2.91 -14.89
C PHE A 178 -16.24 -2.40 -16.22
N GLN A 179 -15.52 -1.49 -16.89
CA GLN A 179 -15.87 -1.06 -18.25
C GLN A 179 -15.66 -2.20 -19.26
N GLU A 180 -14.55 -2.94 -19.16
CA GLU A 180 -14.27 -4.09 -20.04
C GLU A 180 -15.28 -5.25 -19.83
N THR A 181 -15.66 -5.53 -18.60
CA THR A 181 -16.67 -6.56 -18.31
C THR A 181 -18.08 -6.14 -18.72
N ALA A 182 -18.42 -4.85 -18.59
CA ALA A 182 -19.68 -4.31 -19.09
C ALA A 182 -19.80 -4.46 -20.61
N THR A 183 -18.75 -4.17 -21.38
CA THR A 183 -18.78 -4.34 -22.85
C THR A 183 -18.93 -5.81 -23.25
N LEU A 184 -18.25 -6.72 -22.55
CA LEU A 184 -18.42 -8.17 -22.75
C LEU A 184 -19.85 -8.63 -22.44
N LYS A 185 -20.43 -8.19 -21.31
CA LYS A 185 -21.81 -8.53 -20.93
C LYS A 185 -22.83 -8.00 -21.93
N ASP A 186 -22.68 -6.76 -22.38
CA ASP A 186 -23.61 -6.15 -23.33
C ASP A 186 -23.57 -6.85 -24.69
N ALA A 187 -22.38 -7.26 -25.16
CA ALA A 187 -22.25 -8.05 -26.37
C ALA A 187 -22.97 -9.41 -26.25
N LYS A 188 -22.81 -10.11 -25.11
CA LYS A 188 -23.48 -11.40 -24.87
C LYS A 188 -24.99 -11.28 -24.68
N ARG A 189 -25.47 -10.25 -23.99
CA ARG A 189 -26.91 -9.96 -23.84
C ARG A 189 -27.57 -9.71 -25.20
N ARG A 190 -26.92 -8.93 -26.08
CA ARG A 190 -27.43 -8.68 -27.44
C ARG A 190 -27.48 -9.95 -28.29
N LEU A 191 -26.44 -10.79 -28.21
CA LEU A 191 -26.44 -12.08 -28.93
C LEU A 191 -27.54 -13.00 -28.41
N LYS A 192 -27.68 -13.10 -27.09
CA LYS A 192 -28.74 -13.88 -26.43
C LYS A 192 -30.13 -13.42 -26.87
N GLY A 193 -30.43 -12.13 -26.78
CA GLY A 193 -31.74 -11.58 -27.17
C GLY A 193 -32.10 -11.93 -28.61
N ARG A 194 -31.17 -11.74 -29.57
CA ARG A 194 -31.39 -12.13 -30.97
C ARG A 194 -31.63 -13.64 -31.14
N CYS A 195 -30.94 -14.48 -30.37
CA CYS A 195 -31.17 -15.93 -30.43
C CYS A 195 -32.54 -16.32 -29.86
N GLU A 196 -32.98 -15.66 -28.79
CA GLU A 196 -34.30 -15.88 -28.18
C GLU A 196 -35.43 -15.43 -29.12
N ASP A 197 -35.27 -14.28 -29.79
CA ASP A 197 -36.22 -13.77 -30.79
C ASP A 197 -36.32 -14.72 -32.01
N ASP A 198 -35.20 -15.24 -32.49
CA ASP A 198 -35.17 -16.22 -33.58
C ASP A 198 -35.74 -17.59 -33.16
N LEU A 199 -35.54 -18.02 -31.91
CA LEU A 199 -36.17 -19.22 -31.36
C LEU A 199 -37.69 -19.08 -31.32
N HIS A 200 -38.18 -17.90 -30.90
CA HIS A 200 -39.62 -17.61 -30.91
C HIS A 200 -40.18 -17.62 -32.34
N SER A 201 -39.49 -16.95 -33.26
CA SER A 201 -39.86 -16.91 -34.68
C SER A 201 -39.88 -18.30 -35.34
N LEU A 202 -38.90 -19.17 -35.02
CA LEU A 202 -38.88 -20.56 -35.46
C LEU A 202 -40.05 -21.37 -34.88
N HIS A 203 -40.37 -21.17 -33.60
CA HIS A 203 -41.48 -21.86 -32.97
C HIS A 203 -42.80 -21.52 -33.65
N ASP A 204 -43.05 -20.24 -33.91
CA ASP A 204 -44.24 -19.76 -34.62
C ASP A 204 -44.28 -20.29 -36.07
N ALA A 205 -43.13 -20.32 -36.76
CA ALA A 205 -43.05 -20.83 -38.12
C ALA A 205 -43.32 -22.35 -38.20
N ILE A 206 -42.80 -23.14 -37.26
CA ILE A 206 -43.09 -24.58 -37.16
C ILE A 206 -44.57 -24.78 -36.87
N GLN A 207 -45.13 -24.08 -35.87
CA GLN A 207 -46.54 -24.21 -35.52
C GLN A 207 -47.45 -23.87 -36.70
N LYS A 208 -47.12 -22.83 -37.47
CA LYS A 208 -47.85 -22.47 -38.68
C LYS A 208 -47.75 -23.56 -39.76
N ALA A 209 -46.55 -24.11 -39.98
CA ALA A 209 -46.34 -25.20 -40.93
C ALA A 209 -47.11 -26.47 -40.53
N ASP A 210 -47.13 -26.82 -39.24
CA ASP A 210 -47.88 -27.96 -38.71
C ASP A 210 -49.40 -27.80 -38.97
N LEU A 211 -49.94 -26.59 -38.80
CA LEU A 211 -51.34 -26.27 -39.09
C LEU A 211 -51.65 -26.36 -40.59
N GLU A 212 -50.78 -25.82 -41.44
CA GLU A 212 -50.93 -25.89 -42.91
C GLU A 212 -50.83 -27.34 -43.43
N ASP A 213 -49.92 -28.15 -42.88
CA ASP A 213 -49.81 -29.59 -43.16
C ASP A 213 -51.08 -30.34 -42.77
N ALA A 214 -51.60 -30.11 -41.57
CA ALA A 214 -52.84 -30.72 -41.10
C ALA A 214 -54.05 -30.37 -41.99
N GLU A 215 -54.16 -29.11 -42.44
CA GLU A 215 -55.19 -28.70 -43.39
C GLU A 215 -55.02 -29.36 -44.77
N ALA A 216 -53.80 -29.45 -45.27
CA ALA A 216 -53.49 -30.08 -46.55
C ALA A 216 -53.81 -31.59 -46.53
N LEU A 217 -53.42 -32.29 -45.45
CA LEU A 217 -53.77 -33.71 -45.23
C LEU A 217 -55.27 -33.93 -45.22
N LYS A 218 -56.04 -33.04 -44.58
CA LYS A 218 -57.50 -33.11 -44.56
C LYS A 218 -58.10 -32.94 -45.97
N ARG A 219 -57.57 -31.99 -46.76
CA ARG A 219 -57.99 -31.78 -48.15
C ARG A 219 -57.67 -33.01 -49.02
N TYR A 220 -56.48 -33.57 -48.89
CA TYR A 220 -56.07 -34.79 -49.60
C TYR A 220 -56.97 -35.98 -49.24
N ALA A 221 -57.22 -36.21 -47.94
CA ALA A 221 -58.10 -37.29 -47.50
C ALA A 221 -59.51 -37.18 -48.10
N THR A 222 -60.06 -35.96 -48.12
CA THR A 222 -61.38 -35.69 -48.72
C THR A 222 -61.39 -35.94 -50.23
N GLN A 223 -60.33 -35.58 -50.95
CA GLN A 223 -60.21 -35.82 -52.39
C GLN A 223 -60.02 -37.31 -52.70
N LYS A 224 -59.20 -38.01 -51.91
CA LYS A 224 -58.97 -39.45 -52.01
C LYS A 224 -60.27 -40.23 -51.81
N GLU A 225 -61.05 -39.89 -50.78
CA GLU A 225 -62.34 -40.54 -50.50
C GLU A 225 -63.33 -40.35 -51.67
N LYS A 226 -63.40 -39.13 -52.23
CA LYS A 226 -64.21 -38.87 -53.44
C LYS A 226 -63.74 -39.70 -54.64
N SER A 227 -62.43 -39.83 -54.84
CA SER A 227 -61.86 -40.65 -55.91
C SER A 227 -62.16 -42.14 -55.71
N GLU A 228 -62.09 -42.64 -54.47
CA GLU A 228 -62.42 -44.02 -54.12
C GLU A 228 -63.90 -44.34 -54.36
N GLN A 229 -64.81 -43.39 -54.03
CA GLN A 229 -66.23 -43.50 -54.35
C GLN A 229 -66.48 -43.56 -55.86
N LEU A 230 -65.86 -42.69 -56.66
CA LEU A 230 -65.97 -42.71 -58.12
C LEU A 230 -65.44 -44.03 -58.72
N MET A 231 -64.38 -44.59 -58.17
CA MET A 231 -63.85 -45.90 -58.57
C MET A 231 -64.81 -47.04 -58.25
N ALA A 232 -65.42 -47.04 -57.05
CA ALA A 232 -66.39 -48.05 -56.64
C ALA A 232 -67.67 -47.98 -57.51
N GLU A 233 -68.20 -46.79 -57.74
CA GLU A 233 -69.35 -46.58 -58.63
C GLU A 233 -69.05 -47.01 -60.07
N ASN A 234 -67.82 -46.79 -60.56
CA ASN A 234 -67.41 -47.25 -61.87
C ASN A 234 -67.40 -48.78 -61.97
N VAL A 235 -66.88 -49.48 -60.95
CA VAL A 235 -66.83 -50.95 -60.88
C VAL A 235 -68.24 -51.56 -60.78
N GLU A 236 -69.13 -50.94 -60.01
CA GLU A 236 -70.52 -51.40 -59.87
C GLU A 236 -71.28 -51.26 -61.21
N ARG A 237 -71.11 -50.12 -61.91
CA ARG A 237 -71.63 -49.92 -63.27
C ARG A 237 -71.04 -50.87 -64.31
N GLN A 238 -69.76 -51.25 -64.19
CA GLN A 238 -69.13 -52.28 -65.03
C GLN A 238 -69.78 -53.66 -64.85
N SER A 239 -70.22 -53.98 -63.63
CA SER A 239 -70.86 -55.26 -63.31
C SER A 239 -72.28 -55.36 -63.89
N GLU A 240 -73.03 -54.25 -63.91
CA GLU A 240 -74.32 -54.16 -64.60
C GLU A 240 -74.18 -54.21 -66.14
N ALA A 241 -73.11 -53.62 -66.68
CA ALA A 241 -72.83 -53.60 -68.12
C ALA A 241 -72.42 -54.98 -68.68
N TRP A 242 -71.85 -55.88 -67.87
CA TRP A 242 -71.59 -57.28 -68.26
C TRP A 242 -72.86 -57.99 -68.76
N ARG A 243 -74.02 -57.55 -68.28
CA ARG A 243 -75.33 -58.05 -68.66
C ARG A 243 -75.81 -57.56 -70.05
N LYS A 244 -75.14 -56.57 -70.66
CA LYS A 244 -75.52 -55.90 -71.93
C LYS A 244 -74.49 -56.06 -73.08
N ILE A 245 -73.54 -56.98 -72.94
CA ILE A 245 -72.30 -57.07 -73.74
C ILE A 245 -72.45 -57.28 -75.26
N GLN A 246 -73.62 -57.61 -75.81
CA GLN A 246 -73.76 -57.76 -77.26
C GLN A 246 -73.85 -56.43 -78.05
N GLU A 247 -74.08 -55.28 -77.41
CA GLU A 247 -74.27 -54.00 -78.11
C GLU A 247 -73.13 -52.97 -77.93
N LEU A 248 -72.08 -53.27 -77.14
CA LEU A 248 -71.20 -52.26 -76.54
C LEU A 248 -69.75 -52.17 -77.09
N GLU A 249 -69.45 -52.69 -78.28
CA GLU A 249 -68.09 -52.58 -78.86
C GLU A 249 -67.66 -51.12 -79.13
N ARG A 250 -68.59 -50.24 -79.52
CA ARG A 250 -68.31 -48.82 -79.80
C ARG A 250 -68.23 -47.93 -78.55
N ALA A 251 -68.72 -48.39 -77.41
CA ALA A 251 -68.65 -47.64 -76.15
C ALA A 251 -67.31 -47.82 -75.41
N LEU A 252 -66.56 -48.89 -75.71
CA LEU A 252 -65.27 -49.24 -75.10
C LEU A 252 -64.16 -48.18 -75.30
N GLN A 253 -64.15 -47.46 -76.43
CA GLN A 253 -63.12 -46.45 -76.69
C GLN A 253 -63.26 -45.21 -75.78
N ARG A 254 -64.48 -44.79 -75.42
CA ARG A 254 -64.71 -43.60 -74.58
C ARG A 254 -64.37 -43.86 -73.10
N LEU A 255 -64.74 -45.04 -72.59
CA LEU A 255 -64.40 -45.47 -71.23
C LEU A 255 -62.90 -45.71 -71.05
N GLY A 256 -62.19 -46.10 -72.11
CA GLY A 256 -60.72 -46.16 -72.12
C GLY A 256 -60.08 -44.78 -71.92
N THR A 257 -60.65 -43.73 -72.52
CA THR A 257 -60.17 -42.34 -72.36
C THR A 257 -60.44 -41.81 -70.96
N GLU A 258 -61.64 -42.01 -70.42
CA GLU A 258 -61.99 -41.56 -69.06
C GLU A 258 -61.13 -42.23 -67.98
N ARG A 259 -60.87 -43.55 -68.11
CA ARG A 259 -59.95 -44.26 -67.21
C ARG A 259 -58.52 -43.73 -67.32
N PHE A 260 -58.06 -43.42 -68.53
CA PHE A 260 -56.71 -42.91 -68.75
C PHE A 260 -56.53 -41.50 -68.15
N GLU A 261 -57.51 -40.62 -68.34
CA GLU A 261 -57.50 -39.26 -67.78
C GLU A 261 -57.52 -39.26 -66.25
N GLU A 262 -58.30 -40.14 -65.62
CA GLU A 262 -58.37 -40.22 -64.15
C GLU A 262 -57.13 -40.89 -63.55
N VAL A 263 -56.55 -41.90 -64.20
CA VAL A 263 -55.24 -42.46 -63.81
C VAL A 263 -54.16 -41.38 -63.88
N LYS A 264 -54.16 -40.54 -64.91
CA LYS A 264 -53.23 -39.41 -65.04
C LYS A 264 -53.43 -38.39 -63.92
N ARG A 265 -54.67 -38.01 -63.61
CA ARG A 265 -54.99 -37.10 -62.48
C ARG A 265 -54.48 -37.66 -61.15
N ARG A 266 -54.71 -38.95 -60.88
CA ARG A 266 -54.25 -39.63 -59.65
C ARG A 266 -52.73 -39.68 -59.53
N ILE A 267 -52.02 -39.91 -60.63
CA ILE A 267 -50.56 -39.88 -60.65
C ILE A 267 -50.07 -38.46 -60.30
N GLU A 268 -50.63 -37.43 -60.94
CA GLU A 268 -50.25 -36.04 -60.67
C GLU A 268 -50.56 -35.60 -59.23
N GLU A 269 -51.68 -36.03 -58.65
CA GLU A 269 -52.01 -35.74 -57.24
C GLU A 269 -51.08 -36.46 -56.27
N ASN A 270 -50.75 -37.73 -56.53
CA ASN A 270 -49.83 -38.49 -55.71
C ASN A 270 -48.41 -37.90 -55.76
N ASP A 271 -47.95 -37.48 -56.94
CA ASP A 271 -46.66 -36.81 -57.11
C ASP A 271 -46.60 -35.46 -56.37
N ARG A 272 -47.70 -34.70 -56.36
CA ARG A 272 -47.78 -33.43 -55.60
C ARG A 272 -47.75 -33.67 -54.10
N GLU A 273 -48.49 -34.67 -53.61
CA GLU A 273 -48.52 -35.01 -52.19
C GLU A 273 -47.17 -35.54 -51.71
N GLU A 274 -46.50 -36.38 -52.50
CA GLU A 274 -45.17 -36.90 -52.16
C GLU A 274 -44.14 -35.77 -52.10
N ARG A 275 -44.15 -34.83 -53.06
CA ARG A 275 -43.28 -33.63 -53.03
C ARG A 275 -43.51 -32.80 -51.78
N ARG A 276 -44.78 -32.52 -51.44
CA ARG A 276 -45.16 -31.75 -50.24
C ARG A 276 -44.64 -32.40 -48.95
N ARG A 277 -44.80 -33.73 -48.82
CA ARG A 277 -44.30 -34.48 -47.66
C ARG A 277 -42.79 -34.37 -47.52
N VAL A 278 -42.06 -34.54 -48.63
CA VAL A 278 -40.59 -34.42 -48.65
C VAL A 278 -40.16 -32.99 -48.29
N GLU A 279 -40.81 -31.97 -48.84
CA GLU A 279 -40.51 -30.56 -48.55
C GLU A 279 -40.78 -30.20 -47.07
N TYR A 280 -41.89 -30.66 -46.51
CA TYR A 280 -42.22 -30.46 -45.09
C TYR A 280 -41.22 -31.14 -44.16
N GLN A 281 -40.83 -32.39 -44.44
CA GLN A 281 -39.82 -33.09 -43.65
C GLN A 281 -38.47 -32.37 -43.72
N GLN A 282 -38.05 -31.93 -44.91
CA GLN A 282 -36.82 -31.14 -45.07
C GLN A 282 -36.88 -29.82 -44.30
N PHE A 283 -38.04 -29.15 -44.29
CA PHE A 283 -38.24 -27.93 -43.49
C PHE A 283 -38.07 -28.19 -41.99
N LEU A 284 -38.69 -29.26 -41.46
CA LEU A 284 -38.55 -29.64 -40.06
C LEU A 284 -37.11 -29.99 -39.69
N ASP A 285 -36.40 -30.72 -40.55
CA ASP A 285 -35.02 -31.10 -40.31
C ASP A 285 -34.10 -29.87 -40.22
N VAL A 286 -34.26 -28.91 -41.14
CA VAL A 286 -33.49 -27.65 -41.14
C VAL A 286 -33.84 -26.79 -39.92
N CYS A 287 -35.12 -26.65 -39.60
CA CYS A 287 -35.55 -25.88 -38.42
C CYS A 287 -35.07 -26.55 -37.12
N GLY A 288 -35.12 -27.88 -37.03
CA GLY A 288 -34.64 -28.63 -35.88
C GLY A 288 -33.13 -28.50 -35.67
N GLN A 289 -32.34 -28.49 -36.75
CA GLN A 289 -30.90 -28.22 -36.68
C GLN A 289 -30.62 -26.78 -36.22
N HIS A 290 -31.31 -25.80 -36.79
CA HIS A 290 -31.10 -24.40 -36.44
C HIS A 290 -31.53 -24.07 -35.00
N LYS A 291 -32.66 -24.63 -34.56
CA LYS A 291 -33.13 -24.55 -33.17
C LYS A 291 -32.08 -25.03 -32.18
N LYS A 292 -31.47 -26.20 -32.42
CA LYS A 292 -30.41 -26.75 -31.55
C LYS A 292 -29.20 -25.81 -31.44
N LEU A 293 -28.80 -25.16 -32.54
CA LEU A 293 -27.69 -24.21 -32.56
C LEU A 293 -28.03 -22.93 -31.77
N LEU A 294 -29.26 -22.45 -31.86
CA LEU A 294 -29.74 -21.30 -31.08
C LEU A 294 -29.81 -21.62 -29.58
N GLU A 295 -30.37 -22.77 -29.20
CA GLU A 295 -30.41 -23.24 -27.81
C GLU A 295 -29.00 -23.38 -27.22
N LEU A 296 -28.06 -23.96 -27.97
CA LEU A 296 -26.65 -24.05 -27.59
C LEU A 296 -26.02 -22.66 -27.44
N SER A 297 -26.35 -21.71 -28.31
CA SER A 297 -25.81 -20.35 -28.26
C SER A 297 -26.34 -19.55 -27.07
N VAL A 298 -27.62 -19.71 -26.73
CA VAL A 298 -28.23 -19.11 -25.51
C VAL A 298 -27.54 -19.67 -24.26
N TYR A 299 -27.38 -21.00 -24.19
CA TYR A 299 -26.67 -21.66 -23.08
C TYR A 299 -25.25 -21.10 -22.89
N ASN A 300 -24.48 -20.98 -23.98
CA ASN A 300 -23.13 -20.41 -23.94
C ASN A 300 -23.13 -18.92 -23.54
N CYS A 301 -24.13 -18.13 -23.96
CA CYS A 301 -24.26 -16.74 -23.53
C CYS A 301 -24.53 -16.64 -22.03
N ASP A 302 -25.39 -17.48 -21.47
CA ASP A 302 -25.68 -17.51 -20.03
C ASP A 302 -24.46 -17.95 -19.20
N LEU A 303 -23.70 -18.91 -19.70
CA LEU A 303 -22.44 -19.33 -19.10
C LEU A 303 -21.41 -18.19 -19.13
N ALA A 304 -21.27 -17.49 -20.27
CA ALA A 304 -20.38 -16.34 -20.39
C ALA A 304 -20.74 -15.23 -19.39
N LEU A 305 -22.04 -14.93 -19.22
CA LEU A 305 -22.50 -13.93 -18.25
C LEU A 305 -22.15 -14.31 -16.80
N ARG A 306 -22.27 -15.60 -16.45
CA ARG A 306 -21.88 -16.12 -15.12
C ARG A 306 -20.38 -16.05 -14.90
N CYS A 307 -19.56 -16.53 -15.85
CA CYS A 307 -18.11 -16.42 -15.75
C CYS A 307 -17.63 -14.97 -15.63
N THR A 308 -18.22 -14.04 -16.40
CA THR A 308 -17.91 -12.61 -16.28
C THR A 308 -18.29 -12.05 -14.91
N GLY A 309 -19.42 -12.49 -14.34
CA GLY A 309 -19.79 -12.13 -12.95
C GLY A 309 -18.74 -12.59 -11.92
N MET A 310 -18.25 -13.82 -12.01
CA MET A 310 -17.21 -14.32 -11.11
C MET A 310 -15.90 -13.53 -11.23
N VAL A 311 -15.51 -13.13 -12.44
CA VAL A 311 -14.31 -12.29 -12.69
C VAL A 311 -14.49 -10.88 -12.14
N GLU A 312 -15.67 -10.27 -12.30
CA GLU A 312 -15.99 -8.97 -11.71
C GLU A 312 -15.92 -8.99 -10.18
N GLU A 313 -16.47 -10.02 -9.54
CA GLU A 313 -16.40 -10.18 -8.08
C GLU A 313 -14.95 -10.35 -7.60
N LEU A 314 -14.15 -11.15 -8.31
CA LEU A 314 -12.71 -11.31 -8.03
C LEU A 314 -11.99 -9.96 -8.10
N VAL A 315 -12.25 -9.17 -9.14
CA VAL A 315 -11.68 -7.83 -9.31
C VAL A 315 -12.11 -6.91 -8.16
N ALA A 316 -13.40 -6.91 -7.81
CA ALA A 316 -13.95 -6.06 -6.77
C ALA A 316 -13.35 -6.36 -5.39
N GLU A 317 -13.33 -7.64 -4.99
CA GLU A 317 -12.76 -8.08 -3.73
C GLU A 317 -11.27 -7.79 -3.65
N SER A 318 -10.54 -8.02 -4.75
CA SER A 318 -9.10 -7.77 -4.84
C SER A 318 -8.76 -6.29 -4.72
N CYS A 319 -9.45 -5.42 -5.47
CA CYS A 319 -9.26 -3.97 -5.37
C CYS A 319 -9.65 -3.43 -3.99
N SER A 320 -10.73 -3.95 -3.38
CA SER A 320 -11.14 -3.57 -2.03
C SER A 320 -10.11 -3.98 -0.97
N ALA A 321 -9.53 -5.18 -1.09
CA ALA A 321 -8.52 -5.67 -0.18
C ALA A 321 -7.21 -4.88 -0.29
N ILE A 322 -6.76 -4.58 -1.52
CA ILE A 322 -5.61 -3.71 -1.78
C ILE A 322 -5.84 -2.33 -1.17
N LYS A 323 -7.01 -1.73 -1.40
CA LYS A 323 -7.34 -0.41 -0.85
C LYS A 323 -7.35 -0.41 0.67
N SER A 324 -8.03 -1.37 1.30
CA SER A 324 -8.08 -1.48 2.75
C SER A 324 -6.69 -1.64 3.37
N ARG A 325 -5.81 -2.42 2.73
CA ARG A 325 -4.43 -2.56 3.18
C ARG A 325 -3.63 -1.27 2.97
N HIS A 326 -3.76 -0.62 1.81
CA HIS A 326 -3.12 0.66 1.52
C HIS A 326 -3.45 1.70 2.58
N ASP A 327 -4.73 1.85 2.87
CA ASP A 327 -5.24 2.83 3.84
C ASP A 327 -4.72 2.52 5.24
N LYS A 328 -4.82 1.25 5.67
CA LYS A 328 -4.30 0.79 6.96
C LYS A 328 -2.78 0.99 7.10
N MET A 329 -2.01 0.67 6.06
CA MET A 329 -0.56 0.90 6.05
C MET A 329 -0.25 2.40 6.13
N GLY A 330 -1.01 3.24 5.45
CA GLY A 330 -0.86 4.69 5.53
C GLY A 330 -1.08 5.22 6.94
N GLU A 331 -2.09 4.72 7.65
CA GLU A 331 -2.35 5.04 9.06
C GLU A 331 -1.20 4.55 9.96
N GLU A 332 -0.78 3.29 9.83
CA GLU A 332 0.34 2.71 10.60
C GLU A 332 1.66 3.48 10.39
N LEU A 333 1.97 3.89 9.15
CA LEU A 333 3.17 4.66 8.84
C LEU A 333 3.10 6.09 9.42
N ALA A 334 1.92 6.72 9.40
CA ALA A 334 1.71 8.03 9.99
C ALA A 334 1.87 8.00 11.53
N GLU A 335 1.30 6.99 12.20
CA GLU A 335 1.47 6.77 13.64
C GLU A 335 2.95 6.52 13.98
N LEU A 336 3.63 5.67 13.22
CA LEU A 336 5.04 5.36 13.41
C LEU A 336 5.92 6.60 13.20
N ARG A 337 5.63 7.43 12.19
CA ARG A 337 6.35 8.68 11.95
C ARG A 337 6.23 9.64 13.13
N LEU A 338 5.04 9.72 13.74
CA LEU A 338 4.82 10.52 14.93
C LEU A 338 5.62 9.99 16.13
N GLN A 339 5.69 8.67 16.31
CA GLN A 339 6.52 8.04 17.34
C GLN A 339 8.01 8.38 17.13
N VAL A 340 8.51 8.31 15.90
CA VAL A 340 9.90 8.69 15.58
C VAL A 340 10.17 10.16 15.90
N HIS A 341 9.22 11.08 15.66
CA HIS A 341 9.38 12.49 16.09
C HIS A 341 9.49 12.63 17.61
N GLN A 342 8.74 11.84 18.39
CA GLN A 342 8.87 11.83 19.86
C GLN A 342 10.22 11.27 20.31
N GLU A 343 10.68 10.17 19.70
CA GLU A 343 12.01 9.61 19.95
C GLU A 343 13.13 10.59 19.59
N TYR A 344 12.98 11.30 18.46
CA TYR A 344 13.92 12.33 18.03
C TYR A 344 13.98 13.47 19.04
N LEU A 345 12.83 13.95 19.53
CA LEU A 345 12.77 14.94 20.60
C LEU A 345 13.53 14.48 21.83
N GLU A 346 13.39 13.23 22.26
CA GLU A 346 14.12 12.72 23.42
C GLU A 346 15.63 12.65 23.20
N ALA A 347 16.07 12.14 22.04
CA ALA A 347 17.48 12.09 21.67
C ALA A 347 18.09 13.49 21.59
N PHE A 348 17.42 14.41 20.88
CA PHE A 348 17.79 15.82 20.77
C PHE A 348 17.84 16.49 22.14
N ARG A 349 16.84 16.30 23.00
CA ARG A 349 16.83 16.84 24.37
C ARG A 349 18.06 16.41 25.16
N ARG A 350 18.47 15.13 25.06
CA ARG A 350 19.68 14.61 25.73
C ARG A 350 20.96 15.24 25.16
N LEU A 351 21.06 15.36 23.84
CA LEU A 351 22.18 16.01 23.14
C LEU A 351 22.30 17.48 23.57
N TYR A 352 21.22 18.24 23.38
CA TYR A 352 21.17 19.68 23.61
C TYR A 352 21.51 20.03 25.07
N LYS A 353 20.99 19.25 26.04
CA LYS A 353 21.37 19.39 27.45
C LYS A 353 22.84 19.10 27.72
N THR A 354 23.43 18.13 27.03
CA THR A 354 24.84 17.76 27.21
C THR A 354 25.75 18.84 26.63
N LEU A 355 25.45 19.34 25.43
CA LEU A 355 26.15 20.46 24.82
C LEU A 355 26.01 21.74 25.66
N GLY A 356 24.80 22.07 26.13
CA GLY A 356 24.58 23.22 27.01
C GLY A 356 25.37 23.14 28.32
N GLN A 357 25.56 21.95 28.87
CA GLN A 357 26.43 21.73 30.04
C GLN A 357 27.91 21.96 29.72
N LEU A 358 28.39 21.49 28.57
CA LEU A 358 29.75 21.73 28.09
C LEU A 358 30.01 23.22 27.86
N VAL A 359 29.12 23.90 27.13
CA VAL A 359 29.17 25.36 26.89
C VAL A 359 29.24 26.11 28.21
N TYR A 360 28.32 25.86 29.14
CA TYR A 360 28.33 26.53 30.45
C TYR A 360 29.65 26.33 31.20
N LYS A 361 30.18 25.11 31.22
CA LYS A 361 31.46 24.82 31.90
C LYS A 361 32.65 25.48 31.21
N LYS A 362 32.67 25.53 29.88
CA LYS A 362 33.71 26.21 29.09
C LYS A 362 33.68 27.70 29.28
N GLU A 363 32.50 28.33 29.32
CA GLU A 363 32.35 29.74 29.67
C GLU A 363 32.91 30.03 31.07
N LYS A 364 32.61 29.18 32.06
CA LYS A 364 33.19 29.33 33.42
C LYS A 364 34.69 29.08 33.47
N ARG A 365 35.22 28.17 32.64
CA ARG A 365 36.66 27.96 32.51
C ARG A 365 37.34 29.18 31.91
N LEU A 366 36.75 29.79 30.89
CA LEU A 366 37.24 31.01 30.24
C LEU A 366 37.24 32.20 31.22
N GLU A 367 36.14 32.42 31.97
CA GLU A 367 36.06 33.43 33.02
C GLU A 367 37.18 33.29 34.08
N GLU A 368 37.49 32.04 34.45
CA GLU A 368 38.55 31.75 35.43
C GLU A 368 39.95 31.94 34.84
N ILE A 369 40.19 31.55 33.59
CA ILE A 369 41.45 31.83 32.89
C ILE A 369 41.67 33.34 32.78
N ASP A 370 40.64 34.11 32.43
CA ASP A 370 40.72 35.58 32.38
C ASP A 370 41.04 36.19 33.74
N ARG A 371 40.49 35.64 34.83
CA ARG A 371 40.86 36.04 36.20
C ARG A 371 42.32 35.70 36.50
N GLN A 372 42.78 34.51 36.14
CA GLN A 372 44.18 34.09 36.34
C GLN A 372 45.14 35.00 35.56
N ILE A 373 44.83 35.33 34.30
CA ILE A 373 45.61 36.28 33.48
C ILE A 373 45.72 37.62 34.19
N ARG A 374 44.61 38.17 34.72
CA ARG A 374 44.64 39.44 35.48
C ARG A 374 45.50 39.34 36.73
N THR A 375 45.34 38.29 37.53
CA THR A 375 46.13 38.08 38.76
C THR A 375 47.62 37.93 38.45
N THR A 376 47.99 37.09 37.47
CA THR A 376 49.38 36.90 37.04
C THR A 376 49.97 38.16 36.44
N HIS A 377 49.18 38.98 35.74
CA HIS A 377 49.63 40.29 35.27
C HIS A 377 49.96 41.23 36.43
N ILE A 378 49.12 41.32 37.44
CA ILE A 378 49.39 42.14 38.63
C ILE A 378 50.66 41.66 39.34
N GLN A 379 50.82 40.35 39.52
CA GLN A 379 52.04 39.76 40.10
C GLN A 379 53.29 40.07 39.29
N LEU A 380 53.19 40.04 37.95
CA LEU A 380 54.27 40.42 37.06
C LEU A 380 54.67 41.90 37.26
N GLU A 381 53.71 42.82 37.29
CA GLU A 381 54.00 44.25 37.49
C GLU A 381 54.70 44.51 38.84
N PHE A 382 54.19 43.89 39.92
CA PHE A 382 54.85 43.99 41.24
C PHE A 382 56.27 43.44 41.22
N ALA A 383 56.47 42.27 40.61
CA ALA A 383 57.80 41.64 40.52
C ALA A 383 58.78 42.51 39.71
N ILE A 384 58.31 43.17 38.65
CA ILE A 384 59.11 44.12 37.87
C ILE A 384 59.52 45.32 38.73
N GLU A 385 58.57 45.91 39.46
CA GLU A 385 58.80 47.09 40.31
C GLU A 385 59.76 46.80 41.48
N THR A 386 59.74 45.58 42.01
CA THR A 386 60.60 45.15 43.12
C THR A 386 61.90 44.46 42.66
N PHE A 387 62.19 44.42 41.35
CA PHE A 387 63.32 43.67 40.77
C PHE A 387 63.36 42.18 41.18
N ASP A 388 62.19 41.55 41.39
CA ASP A 388 62.09 40.13 41.74
C ASP A 388 62.47 39.26 40.53
N PRO A 389 63.48 38.36 40.64
CA PRO A 389 63.86 37.43 39.58
C PRO A 389 62.73 36.55 39.03
N ASN A 390 61.63 36.38 39.78
CA ASN A 390 60.46 35.61 39.35
C ASN A 390 59.61 36.32 38.29
N ALA A 391 59.86 37.60 37.96
CA ALA A 391 59.14 38.32 36.91
C ALA A 391 59.08 37.55 35.58
N LYS A 392 60.18 36.87 35.18
CA LYS A 392 60.19 36.04 33.97
C LYS A 392 59.18 34.89 34.03
N LYS A 393 59.04 34.21 35.17
CA LYS A 393 58.09 33.10 35.34
C LYS A 393 56.65 33.57 35.20
N HIS A 394 56.31 34.73 35.77
CA HIS A 394 54.97 35.31 35.63
C HIS A 394 54.67 35.72 34.18
N SER A 395 55.67 36.25 33.46
CA SER A 395 55.55 36.57 32.03
C SER A 395 55.30 35.31 31.17
N ASP A 396 56.08 34.26 31.37
CA ASP A 396 55.92 33.00 30.65
C ASP A 396 54.57 32.34 30.98
N THR A 397 54.18 32.32 32.26
CA THR A 397 52.85 31.84 32.70
C THR A 397 51.72 32.62 32.05
N LYS A 398 51.82 33.95 31.98
CA LYS A 398 50.81 34.80 31.31
C LYS A 398 50.68 34.45 29.83
N LYS A 399 51.79 34.18 29.13
CA LYS A 399 51.75 33.75 27.72
C LYS A 399 51.06 32.40 27.55
N GLU A 400 51.35 31.42 28.40
CA GLU A 400 50.68 30.12 28.37
C GLU A 400 49.18 30.23 28.68
N LEU A 401 48.79 31.09 29.63
CA LEU A 401 47.38 31.35 29.91
C LEU A 401 46.65 31.99 28.72
N TYR A 402 47.28 32.88 27.95
CA TYR A 402 46.68 33.40 26.71
C TYR A 402 46.49 32.33 25.63
N LYS A 403 47.44 31.40 25.48
CA LYS A 403 47.29 30.27 24.56
C LYS A 403 46.12 29.38 24.98
N LEU A 404 46.05 29.04 26.27
CA LEU A 404 44.95 28.24 26.82
C LEU A 404 43.61 28.96 26.67
N ARG A 405 43.56 30.28 26.89
CA ARG A 405 42.36 31.10 26.65
C ARG A 405 41.87 30.96 25.22
N ALA A 406 42.76 31.13 24.24
CA ALA A 406 42.41 31.02 22.82
C ALA A 406 41.90 29.61 22.46
N GLN A 407 42.53 28.55 22.97
CA GLN A 407 42.08 27.17 22.77
C GLN A 407 40.67 26.94 23.33
N VAL A 408 40.40 27.38 24.57
CA VAL A 408 39.08 27.23 25.20
C VAL A 408 38.02 28.08 24.50
N GLU A 409 38.38 29.24 23.97
CA GLU A 409 37.50 30.12 23.19
C GLU A 409 37.11 29.48 21.85
N GLU A 410 38.04 28.85 21.15
CA GLU A 410 37.78 28.08 19.91
C GLU A 410 36.88 26.87 20.16
N GLU A 411 37.15 26.08 21.21
CA GLU A 411 36.29 24.96 21.61
C GLU A 411 34.88 25.41 22.01
N LEU A 412 34.77 26.57 22.67
CA LEU A 412 33.49 27.13 23.07
C LEU A 412 32.66 27.53 21.84
N GLU A 413 33.28 28.15 20.84
CA GLU A 413 32.60 28.54 19.60
C GLU A 413 32.12 27.30 18.83
N MET A 414 32.99 26.29 18.69
CA MET A 414 32.62 25.00 18.09
C MET A 414 31.40 24.35 18.76
N LEU A 415 31.31 24.41 20.09
CA LEU A 415 30.15 23.88 20.82
C LEU A 415 28.87 24.70 20.58
N LYS A 416 29.00 26.03 20.46
CA LYS A 416 27.86 26.91 20.15
C LYS A 416 27.34 26.68 18.73
N ASP A 417 28.23 26.52 17.76
CA ASP A 417 27.88 26.19 16.38
C ASP A 417 27.16 24.85 16.32
N LYS A 418 27.66 23.81 17.01
CA LYS A 418 26.98 22.52 17.13
C LYS A 418 25.57 22.63 17.72
N MET A 419 25.39 23.46 18.76
CA MET A 419 24.06 23.69 19.34
C MET A 419 23.12 24.41 18.36
N ALA A 420 23.60 25.42 17.64
CA ALA A 420 22.81 26.13 16.63
C ALA A 420 22.38 25.20 15.50
N GLN A 421 23.31 24.41 14.96
CA GLN A 421 23.01 23.42 13.93
C GLN A 421 22.00 22.37 14.40
N SER A 422 22.15 21.89 15.64
CA SER A 422 21.23 20.89 16.21
C SER A 422 19.81 21.45 16.37
N LEU A 423 19.65 22.75 16.66
CA LEU A 423 18.35 23.42 16.70
C LEU A 423 17.70 23.51 15.31
N GLU A 424 18.47 23.89 14.29
CA GLU A 424 17.96 23.97 12.92
C GLU A 424 17.45 22.60 12.44
N MET A 425 18.19 21.53 12.76
CA MET A 425 17.80 20.16 12.42
C MET A 425 16.58 19.66 13.21
N PHE A 426 16.32 20.23 14.38
CA PHE A 426 15.16 19.90 15.21
C PHE A 426 13.86 20.60 14.75
N ALA A 427 13.95 21.76 14.10
CA ALA A 427 12.78 22.56 13.70
C ALA A 427 11.68 21.76 12.96
N PRO A 428 11.96 20.86 12.00
CA PRO A 428 10.93 20.05 11.36
C PRO A 428 10.18 19.12 12.33
N THR A 429 10.88 18.62 13.37
CA THR A 429 10.27 17.79 14.41
C THR A 429 9.41 18.61 15.34
N GLU A 430 9.86 19.81 15.72
CA GLU A 430 9.05 20.76 16.50
C GLU A 430 7.72 21.08 15.80
N ASP A 431 7.79 21.46 14.53
CA ASP A 431 6.59 21.76 13.73
C ASP A 431 5.64 20.56 13.65
N ALA A 432 6.17 19.35 13.41
CA ALA A 432 5.37 18.14 13.33
C ALA A 432 4.68 17.78 14.65
N LEU A 433 5.37 17.94 15.78
CA LEU A 433 4.81 17.68 17.12
C LEU A 433 3.73 18.71 17.48
N HIS A 434 3.94 19.99 17.17
CA HIS A 434 2.93 21.03 17.36
C HIS A 434 1.69 20.80 16.49
N GLN A 435 1.86 20.40 15.23
CA GLN A 435 0.75 20.05 14.35
C GLN A 435 -0.04 18.84 14.85
N ALA A 436 0.65 17.89 15.48
CA ALA A 436 0.02 16.74 16.13
C ALA A 436 -0.60 17.07 17.51
N GLY A 437 -0.46 18.31 18.00
CA GLY A 437 -0.99 18.74 19.29
C GLY A 437 -0.25 18.16 20.50
N ILE A 438 1.01 17.76 20.33
CA ILE A 438 1.84 17.23 21.42
C ILE A 438 2.51 18.41 22.14
N GLU A 439 2.16 18.60 23.40
CA GLU A 439 2.80 19.59 24.26
C GLU A 439 4.14 19.06 24.79
N PHE A 440 5.20 19.87 24.65
CA PHE A 440 6.50 19.60 25.25
C PHE A 440 7.21 20.91 25.62
N VAL A 441 8.12 20.84 26.59
CA VAL A 441 9.01 21.98 26.91
C VAL A 441 10.18 21.96 25.93
N HIS A 442 10.46 23.11 25.32
CA HIS A 442 11.52 23.21 24.34
C HIS A 442 12.89 22.95 25.00
N PRO A 443 13.76 22.07 24.46
CA PRO A 443 15.03 21.72 25.09
C PRO A 443 15.97 22.89 25.40
N ALA A 444 15.85 24.01 24.67
CA ALA A 444 16.59 25.24 24.99
C ALA A 444 16.15 25.89 26.30
N GLU A 445 14.85 25.93 26.58
CA GLU A 445 14.31 26.45 27.85
C GLU A 445 14.81 25.58 29.03
N GLU A 446 14.81 24.25 28.85
CA GLU A 446 15.32 23.33 29.87
C GLU A 446 16.82 23.55 30.17
N VAL A 447 17.60 23.95 29.16
CA VAL A 447 19.03 24.29 29.33
C VAL A 447 19.19 25.62 30.08
N GLU A 448 18.40 26.64 29.73
CA GLU A 448 18.40 27.93 30.40
C GLU A 448 18.05 27.81 31.89
N ASP A 449 16.97 27.09 32.22
CA ASP A 449 16.56 26.80 33.60
C ASP A 449 17.65 26.04 34.37
N GLY A 450 18.28 25.06 33.71
CA GLY A 450 19.41 24.34 34.27
C GLY A 450 20.62 25.24 34.54
N ASN A 451 20.89 26.20 33.66
CA ASN A 451 21.98 27.16 33.81
C ASN A 451 21.70 28.16 34.95
N LEU A 452 20.47 28.65 35.08
CA LEU A 452 20.04 29.49 36.20
C LEU A 452 20.21 28.77 37.54
N SER A 453 19.78 27.51 37.61
CA SER A 453 19.93 26.67 38.81
C SER A 453 21.40 26.47 39.21
N ARG A 454 22.27 26.20 38.23
CA ARG A 454 23.73 26.09 38.46
C ARG A 454 24.33 27.40 38.97
N ARG A 455 23.93 28.53 38.37
CA ARG A 455 24.40 29.86 38.77
C ARG A 455 23.99 30.18 40.21
N SER A 456 22.75 29.89 40.60
CA SER A 456 22.27 30.05 41.98
C SER A 456 23.16 29.29 42.96
N LYS A 457 23.42 28.01 42.69
CA LYS A 457 24.24 27.16 43.55
C LYS A 457 25.67 27.68 43.71
N ILE A 458 26.29 28.19 42.64
CA ILE A 458 27.64 28.80 42.72
C ILE A 458 27.61 30.09 43.56
N VAL A 459 26.57 30.91 43.42
CA VAL A 459 26.42 32.13 44.22
C VAL A 459 26.27 31.79 45.70
N GLU A 460 25.49 30.77 46.05
CA GLU A 460 25.36 30.27 47.42
C GLU A 460 26.71 29.81 48.00
N TYR A 461 27.51 29.04 47.24
CA TYR A 461 28.85 28.66 47.68
C TYR A 461 29.78 29.86 47.87
N ARG A 462 29.75 30.84 46.97
CA ARG A 462 30.54 32.07 47.10
C ARG A 462 30.12 32.89 48.31
N ALA A 463 28.81 32.99 48.60
CA ALA A 463 28.30 33.66 49.79
C ALA A 463 28.79 32.97 51.08
N HIS A 464 28.82 31.63 51.10
CA HIS A 464 29.39 30.87 52.22
C HIS A 464 30.88 31.14 52.42
N LEU A 465 31.68 31.20 51.35
CA LEU A 465 33.11 31.50 51.42
C LEU A 465 33.37 32.95 51.88
N ALA A 466 32.65 33.93 51.32
CA ALA A 466 32.78 35.33 51.71
C ALA A 466 32.50 35.52 53.21
N LYS A 467 31.47 34.85 53.74
CA LYS A 467 31.16 34.86 55.17
C LYS A 467 32.29 34.28 56.03
N GLN A 468 33.00 33.26 55.56
CA GLN A 468 34.17 32.73 56.27
C GLN A 468 35.36 33.70 56.23
N GLU A 469 35.59 34.37 55.10
CA GLU A 469 36.65 35.39 54.98
C GLU A 469 36.37 36.61 55.84
N GLU A 470 35.13 37.09 55.90
CA GLU A 470 34.72 38.19 56.80
C GLU A 470 35.04 37.86 58.27
N VAL A 471 34.82 36.62 58.70
CA VAL A 471 35.17 36.16 60.06
C VAL A 471 36.68 36.18 60.29
N LYS A 472 37.49 35.76 59.30
CA LYS A 472 38.96 35.80 59.40
C LYS A 472 39.49 37.24 59.45
N ILE A 473 38.98 38.12 58.58
CA ILE A 473 39.36 39.54 58.55
C ILE A 473 38.98 40.22 59.87
N ALA A 474 37.83 39.89 60.45
CA ALA A 474 37.43 40.41 61.75
C ALA A 474 38.40 39.98 62.87
N ALA A 475 38.88 38.73 62.84
CA ALA A 475 39.88 38.21 63.78
C ALA A 475 41.25 38.90 63.61
N GLU A 476 41.76 39.04 62.38
CA GLU A 476 43.02 39.75 62.10
C GLU A 476 42.94 41.24 62.50
N ARG A 477 41.79 41.89 62.30
CA ARG A 477 41.57 43.27 62.77
C ARG A 477 41.60 43.38 64.30
N GLU A 478 41.08 42.39 65.01
CA GLU A 478 41.17 42.27 66.48
C GLU A 478 42.63 42.08 66.92
N GLU A 479 43.38 41.19 66.26
CA GLU A 479 44.80 40.99 66.53
C GLU A 479 45.64 42.24 66.25
N LEU A 480 45.42 42.91 65.12
CA LEU A 480 46.09 44.18 64.79
C LEU A 480 45.76 45.28 65.81
N LYS A 481 44.52 45.33 66.33
CA LYS A 481 44.17 46.23 67.44
C LYS A 481 44.96 45.89 68.69
N ARG A 482 45.04 44.61 69.08
CA ARG A 482 45.83 44.15 70.24
C ARG A 482 47.33 44.43 70.06
N ALA A 483 47.88 44.17 68.88
CA ALA A 483 49.26 44.46 68.52
C ALA A 483 49.56 45.97 68.57
N LYS A 484 48.66 46.83 68.07
CA LYS A 484 48.78 48.28 68.20
C LYS A 484 48.72 48.75 69.66
N VAL A 485 47.89 48.13 70.50
CA VAL A 485 47.84 48.43 71.94
C VAL A 485 49.15 48.01 72.62
N LEU A 486 49.67 46.82 72.35
CA LEU A 486 50.96 46.34 72.87
C LEU A 486 52.14 47.20 72.40
N GLN A 487 52.17 47.58 71.12
CA GLN A 487 53.18 48.47 70.55
C GLN A 487 53.09 49.86 71.20
N SER A 488 51.88 50.42 71.38
CA SER A 488 51.69 51.70 72.07
C SER A 488 52.13 51.67 73.55
N GLN A 489 52.04 50.52 74.21
CA GLN A 489 52.55 50.31 75.57
C GLN A 489 54.08 50.15 75.58
N GLN A 490 54.68 49.53 74.55
CA GLN A 490 56.14 49.43 74.39
C GLN A 490 56.83 50.79 74.15
N TYR A 491 56.12 51.78 73.60
CA TYR A 491 56.64 53.14 73.35
C TYR A 491 56.20 54.20 74.37
N ARG A 492 55.29 53.89 75.31
CA ARG A 492 54.98 54.80 76.44
C ARG A 492 56.09 54.73 77.49
N GLY A 493 57.06 55.63 77.37
CA GLY A 493 58.10 55.85 78.38
C GLY A 493 59.53 55.98 77.85
N LYS A 494 59.79 55.82 76.55
CA LYS A 494 61.13 55.99 75.97
C LYS A 494 61.25 57.32 75.23
N THR A 495 62.14 58.19 75.70
CA THR A 495 62.60 59.37 74.96
C THR A 495 63.51 58.96 73.80
N VAL A 496 63.56 59.81 72.76
CA VAL A 496 64.22 59.59 71.45
C VAL A 496 65.68 59.07 71.53
N HIS A 497 66.35 59.20 72.68
CA HIS A 497 67.69 58.66 72.91
C HIS A 497 67.79 57.14 73.18
N GLN A 498 66.67 56.42 73.38
CA GLN A 498 66.68 54.96 73.65
C GLN A 498 66.16 54.09 72.47
N ILE A 499 66.06 54.67 71.28
CA ILE A 499 65.48 54.01 70.09
C ILE A 499 66.54 53.82 68.98
N THR A 500 67.76 54.34 69.14
CA THR A 500 68.82 54.33 68.10
C THR A 500 70.17 53.70 68.53
N GLU A 501 70.15 52.79 69.50
CA GLU A 501 71.19 51.76 69.67
C GLU A 501 70.52 50.40 69.50
#